data_AF-A0A3M1J628-F1
#
_entry.id   AF-A0A3M1J628-F1
#
_cell.length_a   1.000
_cell.length_b   1.000
_cell.length_c   1.000
_cell.angle_alpha   90.00
_cell.angle_beta   90.00
_cell.angle_gamma   90.00
#
_symmetry.space_group_name_H-M   'P 1'
#
loop_
_entity.id
_entity.type
_entity.pdbx_description
1 polymer ?
#
loop_
_entity_poly.entity_id
_entity_poly.type
_entity_poly.pdbx_seq_one_letter_code
_entity_poly.pdbx_strand_id
1 'polypeptide(L)'
;MQDNIASLVSALFCLIPVGFMGIMILGFVALFIWIVNRTTRPKTVDELAADKKELQADVEKLMPKIRPWQPEGLADLSTDWDARWRKFAQIKAHDGTIPGVKDPEGPPWVAFTFKVRGTSRPDGQMHARTTAQRFDYRITPQGVEISVDDKPLGQMQPDGALLDATGYPIGHARRPKGTPFSLKTGNIVPDIIDRRERSYAVELHGRTVAWLTNPPVQQPNVISIKKQKPKQYPPALTLAETPSEEEADWLLALAILQVAFYNVLETIWMIRNNNMD
;
A
#
# COMPACT_ATOMS: atom_id res chain seq x y z
N MET A 1 -56.28 -40.23 -25.47
CA MET A 1 -54.85 -40.27 -25.84
C MET A 1 -54.28 -38.88 -26.10
N GLN A 2 -55.00 -37.99 -26.80
CA GLN A 2 -54.59 -36.58 -26.99
C GLN A 2 -54.45 -35.78 -25.68
N ASP A 3 -55.35 -35.95 -24.70
CA ASP A 3 -55.27 -35.21 -23.42
C ASP A 3 -54.02 -35.55 -22.59
N ASN A 4 -53.56 -36.80 -22.66
CA ASN A 4 -52.34 -37.24 -21.97
C ASN A 4 -51.08 -36.62 -22.59
N ILE A 5 -51.07 -36.37 -23.90
CA ILE A 5 -49.94 -35.74 -24.61
C ILE A 5 -49.88 -34.25 -24.26
N ALA A 6 -51.02 -33.55 -24.24
CA ALA A 6 -51.09 -32.13 -23.88
C ALA A 6 -50.66 -31.87 -22.42
N SER A 7 -51.06 -32.75 -21.49
CA SER A 7 -50.65 -32.70 -20.09
C SER A 7 -49.14 -32.92 -19.93
N LEU A 8 -48.56 -33.90 -20.64
CA LEU A 8 -47.13 -34.19 -20.60
C LEU A 8 -46.28 -33.03 -21.16
N VAL A 9 -46.70 -32.44 -22.29
CA VAL A 9 -46.01 -31.29 -22.90
C VAL A 9 -46.06 -30.08 -21.96
N SER A 10 -47.20 -29.81 -21.34
CA SER A 10 -47.35 -28.71 -20.37
C SER A 10 -46.46 -28.89 -19.13
N ALA A 11 -46.38 -30.12 -18.60
CA ALA A 11 -45.48 -30.46 -17.50
C ALA A 11 -43.99 -30.27 -17.89
N LEU A 12 -43.61 -30.64 -19.12
CA LEU A 12 -42.24 -30.45 -19.63
C LEU A 12 -41.87 -28.96 -19.74
N PHE A 13 -42.79 -28.13 -20.24
CA PHE A 13 -42.58 -26.68 -20.33
C PHE A 13 -42.43 -26.01 -18.96
N CYS A 14 -43.11 -26.50 -17.92
CA CYS A 14 -42.92 -26.02 -16.54
C CYS A 14 -41.55 -26.39 -15.94
N LEU A 15 -40.89 -27.44 -16.44
CA LEU A 15 -39.57 -27.87 -15.97
C LEU A 15 -38.41 -27.13 -16.64
N ILE A 16 -38.62 -26.53 -17.83
CA ILE A 16 -37.58 -25.79 -18.55
C ILE A 16 -37.02 -24.62 -17.72
N PRO A 17 -37.84 -23.74 -17.09
CA PRO A 17 -37.34 -22.66 -16.23
C PRO A 17 -36.54 -23.18 -15.03
N VAL A 18 -36.94 -24.31 -14.44
CA VAL A 18 -36.26 -24.93 -13.29
C VAL A 18 -34.89 -25.46 -13.70
N GLY A 19 -34.81 -26.15 -14.85
CA GLY A 19 -33.54 -26.60 -15.41
C GLY A 19 -32.60 -25.45 -15.76
N PHE A 20 -33.12 -24.37 -16.36
CA PHE A 20 -32.34 -23.18 -16.69
C PHE A 20 -31.83 -22.45 -15.44
N MET A 21 -32.67 -22.34 -14.40
CA MET A 21 -32.28 -21.76 -13.12
C MET A 21 -31.18 -22.60 -12.44
N GLY A 22 -31.26 -23.94 -12.50
CA GLY A 22 -30.21 -24.83 -12.01
C GLY A 22 -28.86 -24.61 -12.70
N ILE A 23 -28.85 -24.51 -14.03
CA ILE A 23 -27.63 -24.24 -14.82
C ILE A 23 -27.05 -22.86 -14.47
N MET A 24 -27.90 -21.84 -14.35
CA MET A 24 -27.46 -20.49 -13.99
C MET A 24 -26.83 -20.46 -12.59
N ILE A 25 -27.44 -21.12 -11.61
CA ILE A 25 -26.89 -21.21 -10.24
C ILE A 25 -25.54 -21.93 -10.25
N LEU A 26 -25.43 -23.07 -10.95
CA LEU A 26 -24.15 -23.78 -11.07
C LEU A 26 -23.08 -22.93 -11.76
N GLY A 27 -23.46 -22.20 -12.81
CA GLY A 27 -22.57 -21.25 -13.49
C GLY A 27 -22.08 -20.13 -12.57
N PHE A 28 -22.98 -19.54 -11.78
CA PHE A 28 -22.60 -18.53 -10.78
C PHE A 28 -21.72 -19.08 -9.68
N VAL A 29 -21.99 -20.29 -9.18
CA VAL A 29 -21.16 -20.96 -8.16
C VAL A 29 -19.76 -21.25 -8.71
N ALA A 30 -19.67 -21.79 -9.93
CA ALA A 30 -18.39 -22.05 -10.57
C ALA A 30 -17.58 -20.77 -10.80
N LEU A 31 -18.24 -19.70 -11.28
CA LEU A 31 -17.62 -18.39 -11.45
C LEU A 31 -17.15 -17.82 -10.11
N PHE A 32 -17.97 -17.92 -9.06
CA PHE A 32 -17.63 -17.45 -7.73
C PHE A 32 -16.42 -18.21 -7.16
N ILE A 33 -16.41 -19.53 -7.25
CA ILE A 33 -15.26 -20.37 -6.84
C ILE A 33 -14.02 -19.97 -7.62
N TRP A 34 -14.13 -19.77 -8.94
CA TRP A 34 -13.00 -19.36 -9.77
C TRP A 34 -12.44 -17.98 -9.36
N ILE A 35 -13.32 -16.99 -9.07
CA ILE A 35 -12.92 -15.66 -8.59
C ILE A 35 -12.22 -15.77 -7.22
N VAL A 36 -12.79 -16.53 -6.28
CA VAL A 36 -12.20 -16.73 -4.95
C VAL A 36 -10.84 -17.40 -5.07
N ASN A 37 -10.74 -18.48 -5.85
CA ASN A 37 -9.49 -19.23 -6.01
C ASN A 37 -8.40 -18.38 -6.68
N ARG A 38 -8.77 -17.58 -7.70
CA ARG A 38 -7.84 -16.65 -8.34
C ARG A 38 -7.33 -15.56 -7.38
N THR A 39 -8.12 -15.17 -6.40
CA THR A 39 -7.76 -14.11 -5.44
C THR A 39 -7.00 -14.63 -4.22
N THR A 40 -7.15 -15.91 -3.85
CA THR A 40 -6.54 -16.50 -2.64
C THR A 40 -5.28 -17.33 -2.90
N ARG A 41 -5.03 -17.78 -4.15
CA ARG A 41 -3.83 -18.55 -4.48
C ARG A 41 -2.54 -17.75 -4.27
N PRO A 42 -1.50 -18.30 -3.61
CA PRO A 42 -0.16 -17.72 -3.61
C PRO A 42 0.33 -17.47 -5.04
N LYS A 43 1.02 -16.34 -5.27
CA LYS A 43 1.63 -16.10 -6.58
C LYS A 43 2.79 -17.05 -6.79
N THR A 44 2.95 -17.51 -8.02
CA THR A 44 4.11 -18.27 -8.46
C THR A 44 5.34 -17.38 -8.56
N VAL A 45 6.54 -17.98 -8.61
CA VAL A 45 7.80 -17.25 -8.78
C VAL A 45 7.81 -16.43 -10.06
N ASP A 46 7.29 -17.00 -11.16
CA ASP A 46 7.22 -16.33 -12.46
C ASP A 46 6.27 -15.13 -12.43
N GLU A 47 5.12 -15.24 -11.76
CA GLU A 47 4.20 -14.12 -11.58
C GLU A 47 4.81 -13.00 -10.74
N LEU A 48 5.56 -13.34 -9.68
CA LEU A 48 6.27 -12.36 -8.86
C LEU A 48 7.39 -11.66 -9.65
N ALA A 49 8.10 -12.37 -10.52
CA ALA A 49 9.12 -11.81 -11.38
C ALA A 49 8.52 -10.90 -12.47
N ALA A 50 7.41 -11.31 -13.07
CA ALA A 50 6.67 -10.51 -14.05
C ALA A 50 6.13 -9.21 -13.43
N ASP A 51 5.56 -9.30 -12.22
CA ASP A 51 5.10 -8.13 -11.47
C ASP A 51 6.27 -7.21 -11.10
N LYS A 52 7.40 -7.74 -10.64
CA LYS A 52 8.61 -6.94 -10.37
C LYS A 52 9.04 -6.16 -11.62
N LYS A 53 9.07 -6.81 -12.78
CA LYS A 53 9.43 -6.16 -14.06
C LYS A 53 8.42 -5.08 -14.46
N GLU A 54 7.13 -5.33 -14.28
CA GLU A 54 6.06 -4.35 -14.53
C GLU A 54 6.24 -3.11 -13.65
N LEU A 55 6.45 -3.30 -12.33
CA LEU A 55 6.66 -2.23 -11.37
C LEU A 55 7.91 -1.41 -11.71
N GLN A 56 9.02 -2.07 -12.03
CA GLN A 56 10.25 -1.38 -12.45
C GLN A 56 10.03 -0.51 -13.70
N ALA A 57 9.34 -1.04 -14.71
CA ALA A 57 9.04 -0.30 -15.93
C ALA A 57 8.12 0.92 -15.67
N ASP A 58 7.22 0.83 -14.69
CA ASP A 58 6.36 1.95 -14.32
C ASP A 58 7.12 3.05 -13.57
N VAL A 59 8.05 2.69 -12.69
CA VAL A 59 8.95 3.67 -12.04
C VAL A 59 9.87 4.35 -13.04
N GLU A 60 10.39 3.62 -14.03
CA GLU A 60 11.26 4.18 -15.06
C GLU A 60 10.61 5.35 -15.81
N LYS A 61 9.29 5.30 -16.04
CA LYS A 61 8.52 6.38 -16.66
C LYS A 61 8.49 7.67 -15.81
N LEU A 62 8.71 7.56 -14.50
CA LEU A 62 8.73 8.68 -13.56
C LEU A 62 10.12 9.25 -13.35
N MET A 63 11.18 8.46 -13.61
CA MET A 63 12.58 8.86 -13.36
C MET A 63 13.01 10.17 -14.03
N PRO A 64 12.57 10.55 -15.24
CA PRO A 64 12.92 11.85 -15.82
C PRO A 64 12.45 13.07 -15.00
N LYS A 65 11.54 12.87 -14.05
CA LYS A 65 11.02 13.91 -13.15
C LYS A 65 11.72 13.93 -11.79
N ILE A 66 12.57 12.95 -11.49
CA ILE A 66 13.21 12.82 -10.17
C ILE A 66 14.47 13.66 -10.12
N ARG A 67 14.69 14.40 -9.02
CA ARG A 67 15.94 15.16 -8.85
C ARG A 67 17.14 14.25 -8.59
N PRO A 68 18.36 14.70 -8.93
CA PRO A 68 19.59 14.04 -8.48
C PRO A 68 19.60 13.90 -6.95
N TRP A 69 19.91 12.70 -6.46
CA TRP A 69 19.92 12.36 -5.05
C TRP A 69 21.08 13.09 -4.36
N GLN A 70 20.81 13.59 -3.17
CA GLN A 70 21.80 14.22 -2.31
C GLN A 70 21.66 13.65 -0.89
N PRO A 71 22.72 13.64 -0.07
CA PRO A 71 22.67 13.12 1.29
C PRO A 71 21.57 13.76 2.15
N GLU A 72 21.29 15.04 1.95
CA GLU A 72 20.23 15.78 2.64
C GLU A 72 18.83 15.31 2.25
N GLY A 73 18.70 14.60 1.12
CA GLY A 73 17.44 14.06 0.63
C GLY A 73 16.77 13.13 1.64
N LEU A 74 17.55 12.40 2.44
CA LEU A 74 17.01 11.52 3.49
C LEU A 74 16.18 12.30 4.53
N ALA A 75 16.69 13.44 4.99
CA ALA A 75 16.00 14.29 5.97
C ALA A 75 14.99 15.25 5.32
N ASP A 76 15.10 15.49 4.01
CA ASP A 76 14.19 16.36 3.26
C ASP A 76 12.98 15.62 2.67
N LEU A 77 12.94 14.28 2.72
CA LEU A 77 11.77 13.51 2.26
C LEU A 77 10.51 13.97 2.98
N SER A 78 9.47 14.29 2.21
CA SER A 78 8.18 14.73 2.74
C SER A 78 7.28 13.54 3.12
N THR A 79 6.39 13.76 4.09
CA THR A 79 5.23 12.88 4.33
C THR A 79 4.15 12.99 3.25
N ASP A 80 4.26 13.96 2.35
CA ASP A 80 3.41 14.13 1.17
C ASP A 80 3.72 13.09 0.08
N TRP A 81 2.76 12.87 -0.80
CA TRP A 81 2.95 12.07 -2.00
C TRP A 81 2.00 12.55 -3.10
N ASP A 82 2.45 12.44 -4.35
CA ASP A 82 1.58 12.59 -5.52
C ASP A 82 1.47 11.24 -6.21
N ALA A 83 0.29 10.62 -6.19
CA ALA A 83 0.10 9.31 -6.79
C ALA A 83 -1.23 9.23 -7.55
N ARG A 84 -1.17 8.46 -8.63
CA ARG A 84 -2.30 8.18 -9.50
C ARG A 84 -2.78 6.75 -9.31
N TRP A 85 -4.09 6.61 -9.45
CA TRP A 85 -4.78 5.38 -9.12
C TRP A 85 -5.19 4.65 -10.38
N ARG A 86 -4.84 3.36 -10.45
CA ARG A 86 -5.37 2.45 -11.46
C ARG A 86 -6.02 1.28 -10.72
N LYS A 87 -7.36 1.28 -10.68
CA LYS A 87 -8.13 0.14 -10.15
C LYS A 87 -8.48 -0.78 -11.30
N PHE A 88 -7.94 -2.01 -11.28
CA PHE A 88 -8.38 -3.07 -12.17
C PHE A 88 -8.79 -4.30 -11.34
N ALA A 89 -10.10 -4.57 -11.30
CA ALA A 89 -10.70 -5.60 -10.46
C ALA A 89 -10.31 -5.47 -8.96
N GLN A 90 -9.67 -6.50 -8.39
CA GLN A 90 -9.23 -6.58 -6.99
C GLN A 90 -7.77 -6.12 -6.79
N ILE A 91 -7.07 -5.80 -7.88
CA ILE A 91 -5.68 -5.34 -7.83
C ILE A 91 -5.70 -3.82 -7.76
N LYS A 92 -5.02 -3.29 -6.74
CA LYS A 92 -4.78 -1.86 -6.60
C LYS A 92 -3.34 -1.61 -7.02
N ALA A 93 -3.18 -0.91 -8.14
CA ALA A 93 -1.90 -0.48 -8.66
C ALA A 93 -1.81 1.04 -8.58
N HIS A 94 -0.64 1.51 -8.18
CA HIS A 94 -0.39 2.92 -7.91
C HIS A 94 1.00 3.28 -8.37
N ASP A 95 1.12 4.39 -9.06
CA ASP A 95 2.39 5.02 -9.37
C ASP A 95 2.38 6.44 -8.79
N GLY A 96 3.51 6.87 -8.23
CA GLY A 96 3.60 8.16 -7.60
C GLY A 96 5.01 8.59 -7.25
N THR A 97 5.11 9.76 -6.62
CA THR A 97 6.37 10.36 -6.22
C THR A 97 6.29 10.97 -4.83
N ILE A 98 7.42 11.02 -4.14
CA ILE A 98 7.57 11.66 -2.82
C ILE A 98 8.40 12.95 -2.98
N PRO A 99 7.82 14.14 -2.72
CA PRO A 99 8.53 15.40 -2.86
C PRO A 99 9.44 15.69 -1.66
N GLY A 100 10.18 16.79 -1.76
CA GLY A 100 10.94 17.36 -0.64
C GLY A 100 10.10 18.26 0.25
N VAL A 101 10.52 18.47 1.51
CA VAL A 101 9.90 19.43 2.44
C VAL A 101 10.33 20.86 2.12
N LYS A 102 11.60 21.05 1.76
CA LYS A 102 12.17 22.38 1.43
C LYS A 102 11.67 22.92 0.10
N ASP A 103 11.38 22.03 -0.85
CA ASP A 103 10.96 22.37 -2.20
C ASP A 103 9.85 21.42 -2.69
N PRO A 104 8.62 21.56 -2.18
CA PRO A 104 7.52 20.63 -2.43
C PRO A 104 6.97 20.71 -3.86
N GLU A 105 7.15 21.84 -4.55
CA GLU A 105 6.70 22.05 -5.93
C GLU A 105 7.79 21.74 -6.96
N GLY A 106 9.03 21.52 -6.53
CA GLY A 106 10.12 21.12 -7.39
C GLY A 106 10.12 19.62 -7.74
N PRO A 107 11.13 19.15 -8.48
CA PRO A 107 11.22 17.74 -8.86
C PRO A 107 11.27 16.84 -7.62
N PRO A 108 10.54 15.71 -7.52
CA PRO A 108 10.52 14.89 -6.31
C PRO A 108 11.80 14.07 -6.08
N TRP A 109 11.98 13.54 -4.86
CA TRP A 109 13.13 12.73 -4.45
C TRP A 109 13.02 11.25 -4.83
N VAL A 110 11.82 10.69 -4.73
CA VAL A 110 11.56 9.26 -4.92
C VAL A 110 10.43 9.08 -5.91
N ALA A 111 10.59 8.17 -6.86
CA ALA A 111 9.50 7.57 -7.61
C ALA A 111 9.15 6.21 -6.99
N PHE A 112 7.87 5.86 -6.96
CA PHE A 112 7.43 4.55 -6.50
C PHE A 112 6.25 4.03 -7.30
N THR A 113 6.09 2.72 -7.25
CA THR A 113 4.86 2.04 -7.66
C THR A 113 4.64 0.80 -6.82
N PHE A 114 3.38 0.47 -6.56
CA PHE A 114 3.07 -0.76 -5.84
C PHE A 114 1.81 -1.42 -6.36
N LYS A 115 1.75 -2.74 -6.15
CA LYS A 115 0.65 -3.60 -6.50
C LYS A 115 0.32 -4.48 -5.30
N VAL A 116 -0.87 -4.31 -4.76
CA VAL A 116 -1.33 -5.07 -3.59
C VAL A 116 -2.66 -5.75 -3.88
N ARG A 117 -2.80 -6.97 -3.38
CA ARG A 117 -4.06 -7.73 -3.32
C ARG A 117 -4.40 -8.08 -1.87
N GLY A 118 -5.67 -8.35 -1.62
CA GLY A 118 -6.16 -8.72 -0.30
C GLY A 118 -6.38 -7.50 0.60
N THR A 119 -7.56 -7.42 1.24
CA THR A 119 -7.90 -6.29 2.12
C THR A 119 -7.55 -6.55 3.59
N SER A 120 -7.58 -7.81 4.03
CA SER A 120 -7.30 -8.23 5.42
C SER A 120 -5.92 -8.88 5.57
N ARG A 121 -5.35 -9.38 4.48
CA ARG A 121 -4.03 -10.00 4.41
C ARG A 121 -3.34 -9.43 3.17
N PRO A 122 -2.68 -8.26 3.30
CA PRO A 122 -2.04 -7.62 2.17
C PRO A 122 -0.94 -8.53 1.66
N ASP A 123 -0.98 -8.78 0.36
CA ASP A 123 0.01 -9.54 -0.36
C ASP A 123 0.35 -8.73 -1.61
N GLY A 124 1.58 -8.25 -1.70
CA GLY A 124 1.95 -7.27 -2.71
C GLY A 124 3.43 -7.13 -2.95
N GLN A 125 3.73 -6.31 -3.95
CA GLN A 125 5.08 -5.87 -4.26
C GLN A 125 5.07 -4.36 -4.44
N MET A 126 6.14 -3.72 -4.01
CA MET A 126 6.40 -2.31 -4.27
C MET A 126 7.80 -2.20 -4.86
N HIS A 127 7.96 -1.28 -5.80
CA HIS A 127 9.25 -0.84 -6.29
C HIS A 127 9.35 0.66 -6.07
N ALA A 128 10.47 1.13 -5.55
CA ALA A 128 10.75 2.54 -5.39
C ALA A 128 12.19 2.84 -5.81
N ARG A 129 12.45 4.08 -6.21
CA ARG A 129 13.74 4.46 -6.76
C ARG A 129 14.05 5.93 -6.50
N THR A 130 15.27 6.17 -6.03
CA THR A 130 15.94 7.47 -6.13
C THR A 130 16.87 7.44 -7.34
N THR A 131 17.48 8.56 -7.71
CA THR A 131 18.53 8.54 -8.75
C THR A 131 19.80 7.81 -8.31
N ALA A 132 19.98 7.50 -7.02
CA ALA A 132 21.13 6.78 -6.49
C ALA A 132 20.87 5.27 -6.25
N GLN A 133 19.65 4.89 -5.84
CA GLN A 133 19.36 3.56 -5.31
C GLN A 133 17.99 3.05 -5.75
N ARG A 134 17.86 1.72 -5.85
CA ARG A 134 16.60 1.01 -6.16
C ARG A 134 16.16 0.18 -4.97
N PHE A 135 14.87 0.23 -4.66
CA PHE A 135 14.26 -0.49 -3.55
C PHE A 135 13.16 -1.41 -4.07
N ASP A 136 13.25 -2.69 -3.71
CA ASP A 136 12.19 -3.67 -3.93
C ASP A 136 11.62 -4.13 -2.59
N TYR A 137 10.30 -4.23 -2.51
CA TYR A 137 9.59 -4.67 -1.33
C TYR A 137 8.69 -5.84 -1.66
N ARG A 138 8.77 -6.91 -0.87
CA ARG A 138 7.82 -8.01 -0.88
C ARG A 138 6.97 -7.93 0.38
N ILE A 139 5.70 -7.58 0.19
CA ILE A 139 4.76 -7.43 1.30
C ILE A 139 3.94 -8.70 1.45
N THR A 140 3.97 -9.29 2.63
CA THR A 140 3.23 -10.49 2.99
C THR A 140 2.58 -10.35 4.38
N PRO A 141 1.67 -11.24 4.76
CA PRO A 141 1.18 -11.30 6.14
C PRO A 141 2.29 -11.54 7.19
N GLN A 142 3.43 -12.09 6.79
CA GLN A 142 4.56 -12.39 7.66
C GLN A 142 5.51 -11.21 7.84
N GLY A 143 5.37 -10.14 7.07
CA GLY A 143 6.25 -8.98 7.12
C GLY A 143 6.56 -8.40 5.74
N VAL A 144 7.52 -7.50 5.70
CA VAL A 144 8.00 -6.83 4.50
C VAL A 144 9.47 -7.17 4.30
N GLU A 145 9.78 -7.94 3.26
CA GLU A 145 11.16 -8.17 2.84
C GLU A 145 11.60 -7.00 1.96
N ILE A 146 12.83 -6.53 2.15
CA ILE A 146 13.37 -5.32 1.52
C ILE A 146 14.69 -5.68 0.84
N SER A 147 14.87 -5.21 -0.39
CA SER A 147 16.13 -5.29 -1.12
C SER A 147 16.54 -3.92 -1.66
N VAL A 148 17.84 -3.63 -1.61
CA VAL A 148 18.45 -2.42 -2.15
C VAL A 148 19.39 -2.83 -3.28
N ASP A 149 19.18 -2.27 -4.48
CA ASP A 149 19.93 -2.58 -5.69
C ASP A 149 20.11 -4.09 -5.95
N ASP A 150 18.99 -4.80 -5.86
CA ASP A 150 18.89 -6.26 -6.03
C ASP A 150 19.64 -7.10 -4.97
N LYS A 151 20.16 -6.47 -3.90
CA LYS A 151 20.73 -7.15 -2.73
C LYS A 151 19.73 -7.16 -1.58
N PRO A 152 19.52 -8.30 -0.87
CA PRO A 152 18.69 -8.31 0.32
C PRO A 152 19.24 -7.37 1.38
N LEU A 153 18.41 -6.44 1.87
CA LEU A 153 18.72 -5.62 3.03
C LEU A 153 18.28 -6.34 4.30
N GLY A 154 17.07 -6.90 4.28
CA GLY A 154 16.51 -7.64 5.40
C GLY A 154 14.98 -7.70 5.38
N GLN A 155 14.39 -7.88 6.56
CA GLN A 155 12.94 -8.01 6.73
C GLN A 155 12.43 -7.21 7.92
N MET A 156 11.34 -6.47 7.72
CA MET A 156 10.55 -5.89 8.81
C MET A 156 9.37 -6.81 9.15
N GLN A 157 9.32 -7.28 10.40
CA GLN A 157 8.24 -8.12 10.91
C GLN A 157 6.99 -7.30 11.27
N PRO A 158 5.80 -7.94 11.39
CA PRO A 158 4.54 -7.24 11.68
C PRO A 158 4.49 -6.56 13.05
N ASP A 159 5.34 -6.99 13.98
CA ASP A 159 5.49 -6.37 15.29
C ASP A 159 6.47 -5.19 15.31
N GLY A 160 7.14 -4.93 14.18
CA GLY A 160 8.15 -3.87 13.98
C GLY A 160 9.59 -4.35 14.13
N ALA A 161 9.86 -5.62 14.44
CA ALA A 161 11.24 -6.11 14.52
C ALA A 161 11.94 -6.03 13.15
N LEU A 162 13.17 -5.57 13.13
CA LEU A 162 14.01 -5.48 11.94
C LEU A 162 15.03 -6.62 11.98
N LEU A 163 15.02 -7.44 10.93
CA LEU A 163 15.97 -8.51 10.71
C LEU A 163 16.89 -8.12 9.56
N ASP A 164 18.18 -8.48 9.64
CA ASP A 164 19.10 -8.37 8.52
C ASP A 164 18.81 -9.41 7.41
N ALA A 165 19.61 -9.39 6.35
CA ALA A 165 19.55 -10.33 5.23
C ALA A 165 19.72 -11.81 5.62
N THR A 166 20.33 -12.10 6.77
CA THR A 166 20.56 -13.45 7.29
C THR A 166 19.48 -13.91 8.28
N GLY A 167 18.59 -13.00 8.67
CA GLY A 167 17.50 -13.24 9.62
C GLY A 167 17.84 -12.92 11.07
N TYR A 168 19.00 -12.30 11.37
CA TYR A 168 19.32 -11.88 12.73
C TYR A 168 18.63 -10.55 13.07
N PRO A 169 18.09 -10.40 14.29
CA PRO A 169 17.53 -9.14 14.74
C PRO A 169 18.61 -8.05 14.83
N ILE A 170 18.37 -6.93 14.16
CA ILE A 170 19.27 -5.76 14.18
C ILE A 170 18.61 -4.54 14.82
N GLY A 171 17.28 -4.56 15.03
CA GLY A 171 16.60 -3.40 15.55
C GLY A 171 15.08 -3.51 15.59
N HIS A 172 14.44 -2.36 15.76
CA HIS A 172 12.99 -2.25 15.86
C HIS A 172 12.49 -0.90 15.32
N ALA A 173 11.38 -0.93 14.60
CA ALA A 173 10.65 0.23 14.12
C ALA A 173 9.15 0.04 14.37
N ARG A 174 8.73 0.17 15.64
CA ARG A 174 7.33 -0.07 16.01
C ARG A 174 6.42 1.04 15.55
N ARG A 175 5.63 0.78 14.52
CA ARG A 175 4.51 1.67 14.19
C ARG A 175 3.46 1.63 15.31
N PRO A 176 2.98 2.78 15.81
CA PRO A 176 1.89 2.84 16.78
C PRO A 176 0.65 2.13 16.23
N LYS A 177 0.00 1.30 17.05
CA LYS A 177 -1.23 0.60 16.65
C LYS A 177 -2.41 1.56 16.71
N GLY A 178 -3.21 1.63 15.64
CA GLY A 178 -4.51 2.32 15.64
C GLY A 178 -4.86 2.91 14.28
N THR A 179 -6.09 2.70 13.84
CA THR A 179 -6.70 3.47 12.73
C THR A 179 -7.16 4.83 13.27
N PRO A 180 -6.78 5.96 12.65
CA PRO A 180 -7.26 7.28 13.06
C PRO A 180 -8.74 7.39 12.70
N PHE A 181 -9.62 7.18 13.67
CA PHE A 181 -11.03 7.51 13.46
C PHE A 181 -11.64 8.15 14.71
N SER A 182 -12.33 9.26 14.47
CA SER A 182 -13.21 9.94 15.42
C SER A 182 -14.63 9.82 14.88
N LEU A 183 -15.48 9.08 15.60
CA LEU A 183 -16.91 8.96 15.32
C LEU A 183 -17.59 10.25 15.80
N LYS A 184 -18.18 11.03 14.89
CA LYS A 184 -19.03 12.16 15.23
C LYS A 184 -20.45 11.68 15.49
N THR A 185 -20.93 11.82 16.72
CA THR A 185 -22.36 11.76 17.04
C THR A 185 -22.70 12.93 17.96
N GLY A 186 -23.43 13.93 17.45
CA GLY A 186 -24.07 14.98 18.26
C GLY A 186 -23.19 16.17 18.71
N ASN A 187 -23.86 17.29 19.00
CA ASN A 187 -23.30 18.60 19.35
C ASN A 187 -22.42 18.57 20.62
N ILE A 188 -21.12 18.35 20.46
CA ILE A 188 -20.08 18.72 21.43
C ILE A 188 -18.91 19.32 20.65
N VAL A 189 -18.44 20.48 21.09
CA VAL A 189 -17.31 21.22 20.51
C VAL A 189 -16.08 20.29 20.45
N PRO A 190 -15.55 19.95 19.27
CA PRO A 190 -14.35 19.13 19.18
C PRO A 190 -13.14 20.05 19.15
N ASP A 191 -12.59 20.37 20.32
CA ASP A 191 -11.25 20.93 20.37
C ASP A 191 -10.22 19.79 20.51
N ILE A 192 -9.59 19.53 19.36
CA ILE A 192 -8.16 19.22 19.17
C ILE A 192 -7.69 17.77 19.42
N ILE A 193 -7.60 17.05 18.30
CA ILE A 193 -6.51 16.16 17.83
C ILE A 193 -5.90 15.17 18.83
N ASP A 194 -6.05 13.90 18.48
CA ASP A 194 -5.29 12.80 19.07
C ASP A 194 -4.67 11.99 17.91
N ARG A 195 -3.58 12.36 17.21
CA ARG A 195 -2.22 12.86 17.56
C ARG A 195 -1.33 11.90 18.37
N ARG A 196 -1.81 10.70 18.73
CA ARG A 196 -1.03 9.71 19.48
C ARG A 196 0.09 9.13 18.63
N GLU A 197 1.26 9.75 18.77
CA GLU A 197 2.54 9.45 18.13
C GLU A 197 2.57 9.74 16.61
N ARG A 198 2.67 11.04 16.29
CA ARG A 198 3.02 11.50 14.93
C ARG A 198 4.37 10.98 14.47
N SER A 199 5.21 10.51 15.38
CA SER A 199 6.47 9.88 15.05
C SER A 199 6.78 8.73 15.99
N TYR A 200 7.50 7.73 15.50
CA TYR A 200 7.97 6.60 16.29
C TYR A 200 9.47 6.37 16.06
N ALA A 201 10.15 5.87 17.08
CA ALA A 201 11.59 5.66 17.04
C ALA A 201 11.94 4.50 16.09
N VAL A 202 13.06 4.66 15.39
CA VAL A 202 13.78 3.59 14.71
C VAL A 202 15.04 3.32 15.51
N GLU A 203 15.13 2.11 16.04
CA GLU A 203 16.27 1.63 16.79
C GLU A 203 17.04 0.63 15.92
N LEU A 204 18.34 0.85 15.74
CA LEU A 204 19.25 -0.04 15.05
C LEU A 204 20.48 -0.26 15.93
N HIS A 205 20.96 -1.49 16.01
CA HIS A 205 22.15 -1.90 16.78
C HIS A 205 22.14 -1.39 18.24
N GLY A 206 20.95 -1.34 18.86
CA GLY A 206 20.77 -0.95 20.26
C GLY A 206 20.73 0.56 20.53
N ARG A 207 20.63 1.41 19.50
CA ARG A 207 20.47 2.87 19.66
C ARG A 207 19.37 3.44 18.76
N THR A 208 18.78 4.56 19.16
CA THR A 208 17.86 5.32 18.31
C THR A 208 18.63 6.04 17.21
N VAL A 209 18.34 5.73 15.95
CA VAL A 209 18.98 6.37 14.79
C VAL A 209 18.13 7.47 14.16
N ALA A 210 16.79 7.37 14.28
CA ALA A 210 15.85 8.35 13.75
C ALA A 210 14.46 8.21 14.39
N TRP A 211 13.57 9.14 14.02
CA TRP A 211 12.14 9.04 14.23
C TRP A 211 11.39 9.12 12.90
N LEU A 212 10.57 8.13 12.59
CA LEU A 212 9.72 8.12 11.40
C LEU A 212 8.41 8.84 11.68
N THR A 213 8.01 9.75 10.80
CA THR A 213 6.77 10.51 10.92
C THR A 213 5.62 9.74 10.26
N ASN A 214 4.53 9.54 11.00
CA ASN A 214 3.29 9.01 10.48
C ASN A 214 2.57 10.13 9.68
N PRO A 215 2.40 9.97 8.36
CA PRO A 215 1.86 11.01 7.51
C PRO A 215 0.38 11.27 7.84
N PRO A 216 -0.11 12.51 7.68
CA PRO A 216 -1.54 12.77 7.78
C PRO A 216 -2.27 12.03 6.67
N VAL A 217 -3.37 11.35 7.00
CA VAL A 217 -4.14 10.61 6.00
C VAL A 217 -4.67 11.59 4.96
N GLN A 218 -4.33 11.35 3.68
CA GLN A 218 -4.78 12.21 2.60
C GLN A 218 -6.15 11.76 2.11
N GLN A 219 -7.11 12.68 1.96
CA GLN A 219 -8.30 12.36 1.20
C GLN A 219 -7.93 12.34 -0.29
N PRO A 220 -8.20 11.26 -1.05
CA PRO A 220 -7.95 11.26 -2.48
C PRO A 220 -8.90 12.25 -3.17
N ASN A 221 -8.52 12.71 -4.37
CA ASN A 221 -9.27 13.68 -5.18
C ASN A 221 -10.61 13.11 -5.73
N VAL A 222 -11.43 12.47 -4.92
CA VAL A 222 -12.73 11.90 -5.34
C VAL A 222 -13.85 12.95 -5.26
N ILE A 223 -13.68 13.97 -4.41
CA ILE A 223 -14.62 15.10 -4.29
C ILE A 223 -13.80 16.39 -4.39
N SER A 224 -14.15 17.27 -5.34
CA SER A 224 -13.54 18.59 -5.57
C SER A 224 -13.88 19.61 -4.47
N ILE A 225 -13.76 19.23 -3.20
CA ILE A 225 -13.68 20.20 -2.12
C ILE A 225 -12.32 20.86 -2.30
N LYS A 226 -12.29 22.18 -2.56
CA LYS A 226 -11.06 22.98 -2.71
C LYS A 226 -10.09 22.62 -1.59
N LYS A 227 -9.14 21.73 -1.89
CA LYS A 227 -8.17 21.22 -0.92
C LYS A 227 -7.33 22.39 -0.45
N GLN A 228 -7.50 22.79 0.80
CA GLN A 228 -6.39 23.40 1.51
C GLN A 228 -5.36 22.28 1.68
N LYS A 229 -4.50 22.07 0.67
CA LYS A 229 -3.25 21.35 0.90
C LYS A 229 -2.61 22.02 2.11
N PRO A 230 -2.25 21.29 3.17
CA PRO A 230 -1.49 21.90 4.26
C PRO A 230 -0.29 22.60 3.63
N LYS A 231 -0.04 23.85 4.04
CA LYS A 231 0.97 24.72 3.42
C LYS A 231 2.37 24.09 3.45
N GLN A 232 2.59 23.13 4.34
CA GLN A 232 3.79 22.32 4.43
C GLN A 232 3.47 20.97 5.09
N TYR A 233 3.98 19.89 4.51
CA TYR A 233 3.97 18.57 5.12
C TYR A 233 5.25 18.37 5.94
N PRO A 234 5.20 17.69 7.11
CA PRO A 234 6.41 17.43 7.88
C PRO A 234 7.33 16.44 7.15
N PRO A 235 8.62 16.40 7.52
CA PRO A 235 9.54 15.41 7.00
C PRO A 235 9.10 13.99 7.39
N ALA A 236 9.33 13.04 6.49
CA ALA A 236 9.03 11.62 6.65
C ALA A 236 9.86 10.99 7.77
N LEU A 237 11.04 11.56 8.06
CA LEU A 237 11.87 11.16 9.18
C LEU A 237 12.66 12.35 9.75
N THR A 238 13.04 12.24 11.01
CA THR A 238 14.01 13.12 11.67
C THR A 238 15.18 12.28 12.16
N LEU A 239 16.39 12.60 11.72
CA LEU A 239 17.60 11.90 12.14
C LEU A 239 17.94 12.25 13.59
N ALA A 240 18.33 11.24 14.37
CA ALA A 240 18.89 11.45 15.71
C ALA A 240 20.37 11.86 15.62
N GLU A 241 21.10 11.19 14.74
CA GLU A 241 22.54 11.35 14.54
C GLU A 241 22.87 11.11 13.05
N THR A 242 24.15 11.22 12.67
CA THR A 242 24.57 10.84 11.32
C THR A 242 24.53 9.31 11.20
N PRO A 243 23.69 8.73 10.31
CA PRO A 243 23.61 7.29 10.16
C PRO A 243 24.84 6.73 9.43
N SER A 244 25.16 5.46 9.69
CA SER A 244 26.03 4.67 8.82
C SER A 244 25.37 4.44 7.44
N GLU A 245 26.11 3.89 6.48
CA GLU A 245 25.56 3.56 5.16
C GLU A 245 24.39 2.56 5.25
N GLU A 246 24.56 1.48 6.02
CA GLU A 246 23.50 0.49 6.25
C GLU A 246 22.28 1.10 6.96
N GLU A 247 22.51 1.94 7.97
CA GLU A 247 21.42 2.64 8.67
C GLU A 247 20.69 3.60 7.74
N ALA A 248 21.41 4.29 6.84
CA ALA A 248 20.80 5.18 5.86
C ALA A 248 19.91 4.42 4.87
N ASP A 249 20.33 3.24 4.42
CA ASP A 249 19.54 2.36 3.56
C ASP A 249 18.25 1.90 4.26
N TRP A 250 18.35 1.47 5.53
CA TRP A 250 17.18 1.12 6.34
C TRP A 250 16.24 2.30 6.55
N LEU A 251 16.77 3.47 6.91
CA LEU A 251 15.97 4.66 7.16
C LEU A 251 15.25 5.13 5.90
N LEU A 252 15.93 5.13 4.76
CA LEU A 252 15.32 5.47 3.48
C LEU A 252 14.23 4.45 3.09
N ALA A 253 14.53 3.17 3.20
CA ALA A 253 13.59 2.11 2.87
C ALA A 253 12.31 2.19 3.72
N LEU A 254 12.45 2.43 5.03
CA LEU A 254 11.32 2.55 5.96
C LEU A 254 10.54 3.84 5.74
N ALA A 255 11.20 4.96 5.45
CA ALA A 255 10.52 6.22 5.16
C ALA A 255 9.68 6.13 3.87
N ILE A 256 10.24 5.53 2.81
CA ILE A 256 9.50 5.23 1.58
C ILE A 256 8.31 4.33 1.89
N LEU A 257 8.48 3.24 2.65
CA LEU A 257 7.39 2.34 3.01
C LEU A 257 6.29 3.06 3.80
N GLN A 258 6.65 3.93 4.73
CA GLN A 258 5.72 4.72 5.53
C GLN A 258 4.87 5.67 4.69
N VAL A 259 5.48 6.35 3.71
CA VAL A 259 4.81 7.34 2.87
C VAL A 259 4.06 6.68 1.70
N ALA A 260 4.74 5.81 0.94
CA ALA A 260 4.23 5.23 -0.30
C ALA A 260 3.24 4.08 -0.09
N PHE A 261 3.40 3.29 0.99
CA PHE A 261 2.57 2.11 1.22
C PHE A 261 1.53 2.33 2.32
N TYR A 262 1.97 2.60 3.55
CA TYR A 262 1.06 2.67 4.70
C TYR A 262 0.07 3.84 4.60
N ASN A 263 0.54 5.04 4.24
CA ASN A 263 -0.35 6.19 4.05
C ASN A 263 -1.40 5.94 2.98
N VAL A 264 -0.97 5.35 1.86
CA VAL A 264 -1.83 5.08 0.72
C VAL A 264 -2.87 4.02 1.09
N LEU A 265 -2.49 2.96 1.82
CA LEU A 265 -3.42 1.95 2.32
C LEU A 265 -4.45 2.51 3.31
N GLU A 266 -4.03 3.36 4.23
CA GLU A 266 -4.95 3.99 5.19
C GLU A 266 -5.96 4.89 4.49
N THR A 267 -5.48 5.67 3.53
CA THR A 267 -6.32 6.49 2.65
C THR A 267 -7.41 5.65 1.96
N ILE A 268 -7.05 4.48 1.42
CA ILE A 268 -8.01 3.55 0.77
C ILE A 268 -9.06 3.05 1.75
N TRP A 269 -8.61 2.64 2.92
CA TRP A 269 -9.48 2.04 3.92
C TRP A 269 -10.54 3.05 4.36
N MET A 270 -10.17 4.33 4.51
CA MET A 270 -11.12 5.42 4.79
C MET A 270 -12.16 5.62 3.69
N ILE A 271 -11.77 5.69 2.40
CA ILE A 271 -12.73 5.87 1.29
C ILE A 271 -13.77 4.76 1.28
N ARG A 272 -13.34 3.51 1.51
CA ARG A 272 -14.23 2.35 1.47
C ARG A 272 -15.29 2.43 2.56
N ASN A 273 -14.91 2.85 3.76
CA ASN A 273 -15.84 2.92 4.89
C ASN A 273 -16.81 4.10 4.77
N ASN A 274 -16.37 5.23 4.22
CA ASN A 274 -17.23 6.41 4.03
C ASN A 274 -18.30 6.26 2.93
N ASN A 275 -18.22 5.23 2.08
CA ASN A 275 -19.21 4.96 1.02
C ASN A 275 -20.26 3.90 1.43
N MET A 276 -20.28 3.47 2.70
CA MET A 276 -21.26 2.50 3.22
C MET A 276 -22.30 3.12 4.16
N ASP A 277 -22.28 4.45 4.32
CA ASP A 277 -23.29 5.26 4.99
C ASP A 277 -24.07 6.09 3.95
#